data_AF-A0A5S3YMZ1-F1
#
_entry.id   AF-A0A5S3YMZ1-F1
#
_cell.length_a   1.000
_cell.length_b   1.000
_cell.length_c   1.000
_cell.angle_alpha   90.00
_cell.angle_beta   90.00
_cell.angle_gamma   90.00
#
_symmetry.space_group_name_H-M   'P 1'
#
loop_
_entity.id
_entity.type
_entity.pdbx_description
1 polymer ?
#
loop_
_entity_poly.entity_id
_entity_poly.type
_entity_poly.pdbx_seq_one_letter_code
_entity_poly.pdbx_strand_id
1 'polypeptide(L)'
;MLWPPLSDYKYTSGRQATEDDINAGAAVFMLQIDGKNVGKPIDIIIPQYAVHIDQETGEKTNVIIIQAEETDDSQVIGAINIKTNEIIAALKFEFEFLGNKNPKTE
;
A
#
# COMPACT_ATOMS: atom_id res chain seq x y z
N MET A 1 -20.27 -5.66 0.35
CA MET A 1 -18.93 -6.26 0.16
C MET A 1 -18.32 -6.43 1.53
N LEU A 2 -17.76 -7.60 1.84
CA LEU A 2 -17.11 -7.84 3.13
C LEU A 2 -15.63 -7.47 2.98
N TRP A 3 -15.08 -6.67 3.88
CA TRP A 3 -13.64 -6.43 3.93
C TRP A 3 -12.92 -7.69 4.43
N PRO A 4 -11.88 -8.18 3.73
CA PRO A 4 -11.11 -9.34 4.15
C PRO A 4 -10.28 -9.00 5.40
N PRO A 5 -9.94 -9.98 6.26
CA PRO A 5 -9.12 -9.73 7.42
C PRO A 5 -7.68 -9.38 7.00
N LEU A 6 -7.10 -8.36 7.64
CA LEU A 6 -5.74 -7.90 7.33
C LEU A 6 -4.66 -8.96 7.54
N SER A 7 -4.92 -9.99 8.35
CA SER A 7 -4.03 -11.13 8.58
C SER A 7 -3.76 -11.97 7.33
N ASP A 8 -4.60 -11.85 6.31
CA ASP A 8 -4.47 -12.62 5.07
C ASP A 8 -3.40 -12.03 4.14
N TYR A 9 -2.95 -10.80 4.42
CA TYR A 9 -2.02 -10.05 3.59
C TYR A 9 -0.66 -9.97 4.24
N LYS A 10 0.38 -10.31 3.47
CA LYS A 10 1.75 -10.00 3.83
C LYS A 10 2.01 -8.51 3.55
N TYR A 11 2.93 -7.93 4.30
CA TYR A 11 3.20 -6.51 4.22
C TYR A 11 4.63 -6.18 4.66
N THR A 12 5.09 -5.00 4.26
CA THR A 12 6.38 -4.42 4.63
C THR A 12 6.13 -3.09 5.32
N SER A 13 6.66 -2.92 6.53
CA SER A 13 6.48 -1.73 7.35
C SER A 13 7.69 -1.50 8.25
N GLY A 14 7.97 -0.23 8.58
CA GLY A 14 9.06 0.17 9.47
C GLY A 14 10.47 -0.04 8.90
N ARG A 15 10.59 -0.47 7.64
CA ARG A 15 11.84 -0.64 6.90
C ARG A 15 11.60 -0.50 5.40
N GLN A 16 12.67 -0.28 4.65
CA GLN A 16 12.67 -0.34 3.19
C GLN A 16 12.30 -1.75 2.69
N ALA A 17 11.55 -1.81 1.59
CA ALA A 17 11.28 -3.05 0.89
C ALA A 17 12.51 -3.59 0.16
N THR A 18 12.56 -4.91 0.06
CA THR A 18 13.60 -5.66 -0.63
C THR A 18 13.00 -6.48 -1.76
N GLU A 19 13.86 -7.03 -2.61
CA GLU A 19 13.43 -7.95 -3.66
C GLU A 19 12.72 -9.20 -3.08
N ASP A 20 13.17 -9.69 -1.93
CA ASP A 20 12.53 -10.81 -1.23
C ASP A 20 11.11 -10.47 -0.77
N ASP A 21 10.85 -9.22 -0.39
CA ASP A 21 9.50 -8.77 -0.01
C ASP A 21 8.55 -8.76 -1.21
N ILE A 22 9.04 -8.31 -2.37
CA ILE A 22 8.27 -8.33 -3.62
C ILE A 22 7.97 -9.78 -4.00
N ASN A 23 8.98 -10.65 -3.99
CA ASN A 23 8.84 -12.07 -4.29
C ASN A 23 7.89 -12.79 -3.32
N ALA A 24 7.84 -12.36 -2.06
CA ALA A 24 6.94 -12.90 -1.05
C ALA A 24 5.51 -12.36 -1.14
N GLY A 25 5.26 -11.29 -1.92
CA GLY A 25 4.00 -10.55 -1.96
C GLY A 25 3.77 -9.62 -0.77
N ALA A 26 4.83 -9.26 -0.04
CA ALA A 26 4.83 -8.34 1.10
C ALA A 26 5.13 -6.88 0.69
N ALA A 27 5.56 -6.66 -0.55
CA ALA A 27 5.81 -5.35 -1.14
C ALA A 27 5.44 -5.40 -2.63
N VAL A 28 5.24 -4.24 -3.24
CA VAL A 28 4.84 -4.11 -4.64
C VAL A 28 5.87 -3.37 -5.48
N PHE A 29 6.73 -2.56 -4.85
CA PHE A 29 7.82 -1.87 -5.52
C PHE A 29 9.05 -1.80 -4.60
N MET A 30 10.20 -1.44 -5.18
CA MET A 30 11.39 -1.04 -4.45
C MET A 30 11.86 0.30 -5.02
N LEU A 31 12.05 1.30 -4.16
CA LEU A 31 12.50 2.62 -4.58
C LEU A 31 14.02 2.61 -4.76
N GLN A 32 14.47 2.74 -6.01
CA GLN A 32 15.90 2.70 -6.34
C GLN A 32 16.34 3.91 -7.17
N ILE A 33 17.53 4.42 -6.86
CA ILE A 33 18.26 5.40 -7.68
C ILE A 33 19.65 4.81 -7.92
N ASP A 34 20.06 4.70 -9.19
CA ASP A 34 21.33 4.09 -9.60
C ASP A 34 21.60 2.71 -8.99
N GLY A 35 20.55 1.88 -8.88
CA GLY A 35 20.61 0.53 -8.31
C GLY A 35 20.77 0.47 -6.79
N LYS A 36 20.77 1.60 -6.09
CA LYS A 36 20.76 1.66 -4.63
C LYS A 36 19.33 1.85 -4.14
N ASN A 37 18.96 1.06 -3.14
CA ASN A 37 17.69 1.26 -2.45
C ASN A 37 17.75 2.58 -1.66
N VAL A 38 16.83 3.48 -1.97
CA VAL A 38 16.73 4.82 -1.36
C VAL A 38 15.43 5.01 -0.61
N GLY A 39 14.56 4.00 -0.58
CA GLY A 39 13.26 4.06 0.10
C GLY A 39 13.44 4.24 1.61
N LYS A 40 12.65 5.16 2.17
CA LYS A 40 12.54 5.37 3.62
C LYS A 40 11.13 4.96 4.04
N PRO A 41 10.96 4.18 5.11
CA PRO A 41 9.64 3.80 5.57
C PRO A 41 8.87 5.04 6.07
N ILE A 42 7.59 5.12 5.74
CA ILE A 42 6.69 6.15 6.25
C ILE A 42 6.05 5.64 7.56
N ASP A 43 5.96 6.50 8.57
CA ASP A 43 5.29 6.20 9.84
C ASP A 43 3.76 6.24 9.69
N ILE A 44 3.19 5.16 9.15
CA ILE A 44 1.76 4.90 9.11
C ILE A 44 1.45 3.46 9.52
N ILE A 45 0.19 3.20 9.88
CA ILE A 45 -0.28 1.86 10.23
C ILE A 45 -0.26 0.97 8.98
N ILE A 46 0.41 -0.17 9.03
CA ILE A 46 0.40 -1.19 7.98
C ILE A 46 0.34 -2.57 8.65
N PRO A 47 -0.49 -3.50 8.16
CA PRO A 47 -1.46 -3.31 7.08
C PRO A 47 -2.65 -2.47 7.55
N GLN A 48 -3.32 -1.79 6.63
CA GLN A 48 -4.56 -1.05 6.92
C GLN A 48 -5.51 -1.01 5.73
N TYR A 49 -6.79 -0.79 6.00
CA TYR A 49 -7.81 -0.57 4.97
C TYR A 49 -7.69 0.85 4.40
N ALA A 50 -7.92 0.99 3.11
CA ALA A 50 -7.98 2.29 2.46
C ALA A 50 -8.90 2.28 1.22
N VAL A 51 -9.19 3.47 0.71
CA VAL A 51 -9.78 3.67 -0.61
C VAL A 51 -8.76 4.38 -1.49
N HIS A 52 -8.37 3.76 -2.59
CA HIS A 52 -7.62 4.40 -3.66
C HIS A 52 -8.58 5.22 -4.54
N ILE A 53 -8.20 6.44 -4.87
CA ILE A 53 -8.95 7.35 -5.73
C ILE A 53 -8.08 7.66 -6.94
N ASP A 54 -8.45 7.05 -8.07
CA ASP A 54 -7.80 7.34 -9.35
C ASP A 54 -8.04 8.80 -9.73
N GLN A 55 -6.97 9.57 -9.93
CA GLN A 55 -7.06 11.02 -10.13
C GLN A 55 -7.56 11.40 -11.53
N GLU A 56 -7.48 10.51 -12.51
CA GLU A 56 -7.94 10.77 -13.88
C GLU A 56 -9.44 10.49 -14.02
N THR A 57 -9.90 9.38 -13.45
CA THR A 57 -11.26 8.86 -13.61
C THR A 57 -12.18 9.17 -12.43
N GLY A 58 -11.61 9.44 -11.26
CA GLY A 58 -12.33 9.53 -9.99
C GLY A 58 -12.81 8.18 -9.44
N GLU A 59 -12.36 7.05 -10.03
CA GLU A 59 -12.76 5.72 -9.58
C GLU A 59 -12.25 5.44 -8.16
N LYS A 60 -13.18 4.98 -7.31
CA LYS A 60 -12.88 4.58 -5.93
C LYS A 60 -12.72 3.08 -5.82
N THR A 61 -11.53 2.65 -5.45
CA THR A 61 -11.18 1.24 -5.29
C THR A 61 -10.85 0.95 -3.83
N ASN A 62 -11.54 -0.04 -3.26
CA ASN A 62 -11.23 -0.52 -1.91
C ASN A 62 -9.96 -1.36 -1.95
N VAL A 63 -9.00 -1.03 -1.08
CA VAL A 63 -7.68 -1.64 -1.07
C VAL A 63 -7.18 -1.96 0.34
N ILE A 64 -6.22 -2.88 0.42
CA ILE A 64 -5.39 -3.08 1.62
C ILE A 64 -4.02 -2.47 1.37
N ILE A 65 -3.59 -1.56 2.23
CA ILE A 65 -2.23 -1.00 2.21
C ILE A 65 -1.28 -2.04 2.79
N ILE A 66 -0.24 -2.37 2.02
CA ILE A 66 0.79 -3.36 2.40
C ILE A 66 2.21 -2.79 2.41
N GLN A 67 2.41 -1.59 1.90
CA GLN A 67 3.70 -0.92 1.86
C GLN A 67 3.51 0.60 1.85
N ALA A 68 4.38 1.34 2.51
CA ALA A 68 4.46 2.80 2.40
C ALA A 68 5.90 3.26 2.58
N GLU A 69 6.43 3.88 1.54
CA GLU A 69 7.80 4.39 1.52
C GLU A 69 7.86 5.74 0.85
N GLU A 70 8.85 6.52 1.22
CA GLU A 70 9.13 7.82 0.64
C GLU A 70 10.55 7.89 0.09
N THR A 71 10.71 8.70 -0.94
CA THR A 71 11.98 9.30 -1.32
C THR A 71 12.02 10.74 -0.83
N ASP A 72 13.09 11.48 -1.12
CA ASP A 72 13.15 12.90 -0.77
C ASP A 72 12.10 13.75 -1.51
N ASP A 73 11.51 13.23 -2.60
CA ASP A 73 10.58 13.96 -3.48
C ASP A 73 9.12 13.48 -3.38
N SER A 74 8.88 12.25 -2.93
CA SER A 74 7.55 11.62 -3.07
C SER A 74 7.26 10.58 -2.01
N GLN A 75 5.98 10.44 -1.66
CA GLN A 75 5.46 9.42 -0.76
C GLN A 75 4.60 8.44 -1.57
N VAL A 76 5.03 7.18 -1.63
CA VAL A 76 4.42 6.14 -2.46
C VAL A 76 3.84 5.05 -1.57
N ILE A 77 2.64 4.63 -1.90
CA ILE A 77 1.88 3.61 -1.18
C ILE A 77 1.68 2.41 -2.09
N GLY A 78 1.96 1.23 -1.56
CA GLY A 78 1.67 -0.05 -2.18
C GLY A 78 0.43 -0.69 -1.57
N ALA A 79 -0.51 -1.08 -2.42
CA ALA A 79 -1.80 -1.60 -2.00
C ALA A 79 -2.29 -2.76 -2.88
N ILE A 80 -3.24 -3.54 -2.35
CA ILE A 80 -3.89 -4.64 -3.06
C ILE A 80 -5.38 -4.37 -3.17
N ASN A 81 -5.93 -4.41 -4.38
CA ASN A 81 -7.36 -4.32 -4.65
C ASN A 81 -8.09 -5.53 -4.06
N ILE A 82 -9.06 -5.30 -3.18
CA ILE A 82 -9.75 -6.40 -2.48
C ILE A 82 -10.67 -7.24 -3.38
N LYS A 83 -11.04 -6.73 -4.57
CA LYS A 83 -11.92 -7.42 -5.51
C LYS A 83 -11.13 -8.27 -6.50
N THR A 84 -10.06 -7.71 -7.05
CA THR A 84 -9.32 -8.29 -8.18
C THR A 84 -7.99 -8.90 -7.76
N ASN A 85 -7.51 -8.61 -6.54
CA ASN A 85 -6.14 -8.86 -6.07
C ASN A 85 -5.06 -8.19 -6.90
N GLU A 86 -5.42 -7.20 -7.72
CA GLU A 86 -4.46 -6.40 -8.46
C GLU A 86 -3.63 -5.52 -7.52
N ILE A 87 -2.37 -5.36 -7.87
CA ILE A 87 -1.41 -4.51 -7.19
C ILE A 87 -1.59 -3.07 -7.65
N ILE A 88 -1.61 -2.14 -6.70
CA ILE A 88 -1.68 -0.70 -6.95
C ILE A 88 -0.47 -0.04 -6.28
N ALA A 89 0.24 0.80 -7.02
CA ALA A 89 1.29 1.67 -6.51
C ALA A 89 0.99 3.11 -6.93
N ALA A 90 0.73 3.97 -5.95
CA ALA A 90 0.24 5.33 -6.17
C ALA A 90 0.76 6.29 -5.10
N LEU A 91 0.57 7.59 -5.30
CA LEU A 91 1.00 8.62 -4.37
C LEU A 91 0.10 8.64 -3.14
N LYS A 92 0.68 8.93 -1.97
CA LYS A 92 -0.04 8.89 -0.68
C LYS A 92 -1.32 9.73 -0.65
N PHE A 93 -1.39 10.85 -1.37
CA PHE A 93 -2.59 11.71 -1.40
C PHE A 93 -3.75 11.10 -2.19
N GLU A 94 -3.51 10.06 -2.98
CA GLU A 94 -4.52 9.32 -3.76
C GLU A 94 -5.24 8.27 -2.89
N PHE A 95 -4.90 8.18 -1.60
CA PHE A 95 -5.49 7.23 -0.67
C PHE A 95 -6.23 7.90 0.47
N GLU A 96 -7.43 7.41 0.74
CA GLU A 96 -8.18 7.66 1.97
C GLU A 96 -7.94 6.50 2.94
N PHE A 97 -7.22 6.76 4.03
CA PHE A 97 -6.85 5.76 5.03
C PHE A 97 -7.98 5.53 6.03
N LEU A 98 -8.42 4.27 6.17
CA LEU A 98 -9.52 3.87 7.05
C LEU A 98 -9.05 3.20 8.36
N GLY A 99 -7.74 2.92 8.48
CA GLY A 99 -7.13 2.29 9.65
C GLY A 99 -7.21 0.76 9.64
N ASN A 100 -6.92 0.13 10.79
CA ASN A 100 -6.77 -1.33 10.89
C ASN A 100 -8.00 -2.07 11.46
N LYS A 101 -9.07 -1.33 11.77
CA LYS A 101 -10.34 -1.92 12.18
C LYS A 101 -11.17 -2.18 10.93
N ASN A 102 -11.72 -3.39 10.83
CA ASN A 102 -12.60 -3.75 9.71
C ASN A 102 -13.69 -2.67 9.57
N PRO A 103 -13.74 -1.94 8.45
CA PRO A 103 -14.75 -0.91 8.23
C PRO A 103 -16.08 -1.63 8.16
N LYS A 104 -16.83 -1.62 9.27
CA LYS A 104 -18.19 -2.15 9.25
C LYS A 104 -18.94 -1.37 8.19
N THR A 105 -19.64 -2.09 7.32
CA THR A 105 -20.80 -1.51 6.66
C THR A 105 -21.77 -1.22 7.79
N GLU A 106 -21.94 0.06 8.13
CA GLU A 106 -23.13 0.50 8.89
C GLU A 106 -24.39 0.12 8.10
#